data_AF-A0AAW9DW13-F1
#
_entry.id   AF-A0AAW9DW13-F1
#
_cell.length_a   1.000
_cell.length_b   1.000
_cell.length_c   1.000
_cell.angle_alpha   90.00
_cell.angle_beta   90.00
_cell.angle_gamma   90.00
#
_symmetry.space_group_name_H-M   'P 1'
#
loop_
_entity.id
_entity.type
_entity.pdbx_description
1 polymer ?
#
loop_
_entity_poly.entity_id
_entity_poly.type
_entity_poly.pdbx_seq_one_letter_code
_entity_poly.pdbx_strand_id
1 'polypeptide(L)'
;MRPGLGQADAGEGMLLEAQMIHVADTDTSSESGPSRDRRSSAEVRRRHGVSETPDDGATDAALALQWSRVRARLQDEIGEVEYRNWLRQAVLHGLDGDEITVMMPTRFLRDWVNKEYGALLTSFWQAENPVVRRVDIRTRPAGAANPAPDLAEPLPGGAGAGKTATAARPDDRADGAPPLDPRFTFDTFVVGKPNEFAYACARRVADGPAPGFNPLFLYGGVGLGKTHLMHAIAWELSQRADEVTVAYMSAEKFMHRFVSALRRQSTIEFKNELRSVDVLMVDDLQFLIGKDGTQEEFFHTFNALVDSGKQIIVSADKSPSDLSGIEDRLRTRLGCGMVADVHATTYELRLAILEAKASRAGVPVPGRVMEFLAQKITANVRELEGALNRLIAHAHLFDRPVTLEAANEVLHDLLRAYDRKITIEEIQKQVSEHYNIRISEMSSVRRARNIARPRQVAMYLAKQLTTRSLPEIGRKFGNRDHTTVMHAVAKVTELMAADADFAEDVDLLKRILTV
;
A
#
# COMPACT_ATOMS: atom_id res chain seq x y z
N MET A 1 -24.95 -64.99 13.74
CA MET A 1 -23.94 -65.16 12.67
C MET A 1 -22.84 -64.10 12.84
N ARG A 2 -21.73 -64.46 13.49
CA ARG A 2 -20.38 -64.03 13.10
C ARG A 2 -19.85 -65.10 12.11
N PRO A 3 -18.63 -65.05 11.51
CA PRO A 3 -17.52 -64.07 11.59
C PRO A 3 -16.97 -63.64 10.20
N GLY A 4 -16.07 -62.67 10.09
CA GLY A 4 -14.60 -62.84 10.07
C GLY A 4 -14.04 -62.16 8.80
N LEU A 5 -12.76 -61.84 8.61
CA LEU A 5 -11.49 -61.94 9.34
C LEU A 5 -10.38 -61.35 8.43
N GLY A 6 -9.23 -60.95 9.00
CA GLY A 6 -7.94 -60.68 8.32
C GLY A 6 -7.46 -59.23 8.48
N GLN A 7 -6.51 -58.82 9.34
CA GLN A 7 -5.09 -59.25 9.55
C GLN A 7 -4.31 -59.35 8.24
N ALA A 8 -3.04 -58.97 8.11
CA ALA A 8 -1.98 -58.31 8.86
C ALA A 8 -1.01 -57.79 7.74
N ASP A 9 -0.01 -56.95 7.94
CA ASP A 9 1.31 -57.41 8.38
C ASP A 9 2.29 -56.24 8.57
N ALA A 10 3.30 -56.52 9.39
CA ALA A 10 4.35 -55.65 9.89
C ALA A 10 5.64 -55.74 9.07
N GLY A 11 6.63 -54.93 9.48
CA GLY A 11 8.04 -55.07 9.15
C GLY A 11 8.63 -53.77 8.58
N GLU A 12 9.77 -53.26 9.02
CA GLU A 12 10.77 -53.75 9.96
C GLU A 12 11.77 -52.60 10.22
N GLY A 13 12.64 -52.76 11.22
CA GLY A 13 13.34 -51.68 11.90
C GLY A 13 14.57 -51.09 11.22
N MET A 14 15.18 -50.10 11.88
CA MET A 14 16.59 -50.23 12.27
C MET A 14 16.93 -49.29 13.44
N LEU A 15 17.53 -49.92 14.45
CA LEU A 15 18.16 -49.37 15.66
C LEU A 15 19.57 -48.82 15.39
N LEU A 16 20.17 -48.27 16.46
CA LEU A 16 21.59 -47.99 16.74
C LEU A 16 21.92 -46.48 16.70
N GLU A 17 22.63 -45.86 17.65
CA GLU A 17 23.22 -46.30 18.92
C GLU A 17 23.65 -45.02 19.66
N ALA A 18 23.69 -45.06 20.99
CA ALA A 18 24.26 -44.01 21.84
C ALA A 18 25.65 -44.44 22.32
N GLN A 19 26.63 -43.53 22.34
CA GLN A 19 27.79 -43.61 23.25
C GLN A 19 28.53 -42.26 23.38
N MET A 20 28.24 -41.54 24.46
CA MET A 20 29.10 -41.35 25.65
C MET A 20 30.57 -40.82 25.52
N ILE A 21 30.88 -39.90 26.46
CA ILE A 21 32.19 -39.60 27.14
C ILE A 21 33.15 -38.55 26.50
N HIS A 22 33.31 -37.37 27.10
CA HIS A 22 34.45 -37.07 28.01
C HIS A 22 34.37 -35.70 28.72
N VAL A 23 34.70 -35.77 30.01
CA VAL A 23 34.93 -34.72 31.03
C VAL A 23 36.36 -34.15 30.89
N ALA A 24 36.56 -32.86 31.18
CA ALA A 24 37.71 -32.35 31.95
C ALA A 24 37.57 -30.86 32.29
N ASP A 25 37.49 -30.59 33.60
CA ASP A 25 37.80 -29.32 34.27
C ASP A 25 39.28 -28.92 34.09
N THR A 26 39.58 -27.63 34.23
CA THR A 26 40.70 -27.17 35.07
C THR A 26 40.59 -25.69 35.43
N ASP A 27 40.53 -25.47 36.75
CA ASP A 27 40.73 -24.23 37.50
C ASP A 27 42.00 -23.45 37.11
N THR A 28 42.00 -22.12 37.30
CA THR A 28 42.73 -21.45 38.41
C THR A 28 42.61 -19.91 38.40
N SER A 29 41.93 -19.40 39.43
CA SER A 29 42.34 -18.37 40.41
C SER A 29 43.11 -17.10 39.97
N SER A 30 42.51 -15.93 40.23
CA SER A 30 42.93 -14.90 41.22
C SER A 30 44.01 -13.93 40.69
N GLU A 31 44.01 -12.61 40.94
CA GLU A 31 43.81 -11.92 42.21
C GLU A 31 43.83 -10.38 41.98
N SER A 32 43.09 -9.65 42.83
CA SER A 32 43.42 -8.31 43.39
C SER A 32 43.66 -7.06 42.52
N GLY A 33 42.84 -6.02 42.76
CA GLY A 33 43.19 -4.59 42.55
C GLY A 33 44.26 -4.09 43.54
N PRO A 34 44.54 -2.77 43.70
CA PRO A 34 43.52 -1.74 43.87
C PRO A 34 43.83 -0.33 43.28
N SER A 35 42.78 0.49 43.33
CA SER A 35 42.70 1.96 43.38
C SER A 35 43.90 2.71 43.99
N ARG A 36 44.26 3.86 43.38
CA ARG A 36 44.39 5.14 44.10
C ARG A 36 44.46 6.38 43.21
N ASP A 37 43.46 7.19 43.46
CA ASP A 37 43.22 8.61 43.23
C ASP A 37 44.38 9.55 43.65
N ARG A 38 44.63 10.66 42.91
CA ARG A 38 44.80 12.05 43.42
C ARG A 38 45.52 13.05 42.47
N ARG A 39 44.85 14.21 42.32
CA ARG A 39 45.34 15.61 42.29
C ARG A 39 45.88 16.24 40.97
N SER A 40 45.01 17.05 40.37
CA SER A 40 45.10 18.52 40.16
C SER A 40 46.46 19.22 40.34
N SER A 41 46.88 20.00 39.32
CA SER A 41 47.26 21.46 39.32
C SER A 41 47.77 21.81 37.91
N ALA A 42 47.14 22.73 37.16
CA ALA A 42 47.51 24.16 37.01
C ALA A 42 49.01 24.36 36.67
N GLU A 43 49.45 25.06 35.61
CA GLU A 43 49.06 26.40 35.16
C GLU A 43 49.97 26.84 33.95
N VAL A 44 49.60 27.94 33.24
CA VAL A 44 50.47 28.90 32.51
C VAL A 44 50.60 28.89 30.95
N ARG A 45 49.79 29.78 30.34
CA ARG A 45 50.06 30.86 29.33
C ARG A 45 50.49 30.59 27.85
N ARG A 46 49.58 31.09 26.98
CA ARG A 46 49.72 32.14 25.91
C ARG A 46 50.65 31.89 24.68
N ARG A 47 50.05 31.84 23.46
CA ARG A 47 50.00 32.89 22.39
C ARG A 47 49.87 32.28 20.98
N HIS A 48 48.97 32.87 20.17
CA HIS A 48 48.92 32.94 18.68
C HIS A 48 48.72 31.60 17.93
N GLY A 49 47.92 31.49 16.88
CA GLY A 49 47.18 32.46 16.07
C GLY A 49 46.10 31.76 15.25
N VAL A 50 45.28 32.57 14.60
CA VAL A 50 44.27 32.17 13.62
C VAL A 50 44.95 31.37 12.50
N SER A 51 44.44 30.18 12.20
CA SER A 51 44.75 29.39 11.02
C SER A 51 43.42 28.97 10.42
N GLU A 52 42.94 29.75 9.46
CA GLU A 52 41.92 29.31 8.50
C GLU A 52 42.47 28.11 7.73
N THR A 53 41.80 26.96 7.80
CA THR A 53 42.01 25.84 6.88
C THR A 53 40.92 25.84 5.82
N PRO A 54 41.27 25.99 4.53
CA PRO A 54 40.35 25.82 3.41
C PRO A 54 40.47 24.39 2.87
N ASP A 55 39.64 23.44 3.31
CA ASP A 55 39.55 22.11 2.66
C ASP A 55 38.25 21.30 2.88
N ASP A 56 37.27 21.79 3.65
CA ASP A 56 36.07 21.00 3.98
C ASP A 56 35.13 20.74 2.78
N GLY A 57 35.19 21.57 1.73
CA GLY A 57 34.26 21.48 0.60
C GLY A 57 34.51 20.34 -0.40
N ALA A 58 35.76 19.89 -0.56
CA ALA A 58 36.11 18.84 -1.53
C ALA A 58 35.85 17.42 -0.95
N THR A 59 36.03 17.27 0.36
CA THR A 59 35.87 16.00 1.08
C THR A 59 34.38 15.62 1.21
N ASP A 60 33.50 16.60 1.42
CA ASP A 60 32.04 16.37 1.51
C ASP A 60 31.41 15.93 0.18
N ALA A 61 31.88 16.47 -0.94
CA ALA A 61 31.38 16.08 -2.27
C ALA A 61 31.75 14.62 -2.63
N ALA A 62 32.95 14.18 -2.24
CA ALA A 62 33.39 12.79 -2.43
C ALA A 62 32.60 11.81 -1.55
N LEU A 63 32.32 12.17 -0.29
CA LEU A 63 31.49 11.38 0.64
C LEU A 63 30.03 11.27 0.17
N ALA A 64 29.46 12.34 -0.38
CA ALA A 64 28.11 12.31 -0.94
C ALA A 64 27.99 11.35 -2.15
N LEU A 65 29.02 11.30 -3.00
CA LEU A 65 29.10 10.36 -4.11
C LEU A 65 29.23 8.91 -3.62
N GLN A 66 30.07 8.65 -2.62
CA GLN A 66 30.18 7.31 -1.99
C GLN A 66 28.84 6.87 -1.38
N TRP A 67 28.14 7.77 -0.69
CA TRP A 67 26.82 7.48 -0.12
C TRP A 67 25.78 7.12 -1.17
N SER A 68 25.78 7.82 -2.32
CA SER A 68 24.84 7.51 -3.42
C SER A 68 25.03 6.09 -3.96
N ARG A 69 26.26 5.59 -4.03
CA ARG A 69 26.59 4.22 -4.47
C ARG A 69 26.19 3.18 -3.43
N VAL A 70 26.48 3.44 -2.15
CA VAL A 70 26.03 2.56 -1.05
C VAL A 70 24.50 2.47 -1.04
N ARG A 71 23.79 3.58 -1.27
CA ARG A 71 22.31 3.59 -1.38
C ARG A 71 21.79 2.78 -2.56
N ALA A 72 22.39 2.90 -3.74
CA ALA A 72 22.00 2.12 -4.91
C ALA A 72 22.20 0.61 -4.65
N ARG A 73 23.34 0.24 -4.07
CA ARG A 73 23.66 -1.15 -3.74
C ARG A 73 22.76 -1.74 -2.66
N LEU A 74 22.39 -0.94 -1.65
CA LEU A 74 21.35 -1.31 -0.69
C LEU A 74 20.02 -1.56 -1.39
N GLN A 75 19.59 -0.64 -2.25
CA GLN A 75 18.31 -0.76 -2.96
C GLN A 75 18.23 -2.03 -3.83
N ASP A 76 19.33 -2.42 -4.48
CA ASP A 76 19.40 -3.64 -5.27
C ASP A 76 19.38 -4.92 -4.41
N GLU A 77 20.03 -4.91 -3.25
CA GLU A 77 20.15 -6.10 -2.38
C GLU A 77 18.87 -6.39 -1.58
N ILE A 78 18.25 -5.35 -0.99
CA ILE A 78 17.08 -5.50 -0.10
C ILE A 78 15.75 -5.25 -0.80
N GLY A 79 15.80 -4.80 -2.06
CA GLY A 79 14.64 -4.49 -2.88
C GLY A 79 14.03 -3.11 -2.61
N GLU A 80 13.38 -2.57 -3.64
CA GLU A 80 12.87 -1.19 -3.66
C GLU A 80 11.82 -0.92 -2.56
N VAL A 81 11.02 -1.92 -2.20
CA VAL A 81 9.95 -1.76 -1.20
C VAL A 81 10.52 -1.61 0.21
N GLU A 82 11.47 -2.48 0.61
CA GLU A 82 12.11 -2.39 1.92
C GLU A 82 12.99 -1.14 2.01
N TYR A 83 13.73 -0.83 0.95
CA TYR A 83 14.54 0.38 0.88
C TYR A 83 13.70 1.64 1.06
N ARG A 84 12.55 1.72 0.38
CA ARG A 84 11.63 2.86 0.47
C ARG A 84 11.04 3.03 1.88
N ASN A 85 10.74 1.92 2.55
CA ASN A 85 10.10 1.93 3.86
C ASN A 85 11.07 2.28 4.99
N TRP A 86 12.33 1.84 4.90
CA TRP A 86 13.22 1.83 6.05
C TRP A 86 14.50 2.66 5.90
N LEU A 87 15.08 2.70 4.70
CA LEU A 87 16.41 3.29 4.45
C LEU A 87 16.37 4.56 3.61
N ARG A 88 15.26 4.87 2.94
CA ARG A 88 15.10 6.09 2.13
C ARG A 88 15.30 7.38 2.93
N GLN A 89 14.94 7.36 4.22
CA GLN A 89 15.01 8.51 5.10
C GLN A 89 16.38 8.63 5.82
N ALA A 90 17.33 7.76 5.52
CA ALA A 90 18.67 7.79 6.05
C ALA A 90 19.47 8.95 5.44
N VAL A 91 20.03 9.81 6.28
CA VAL A 91 20.88 10.93 5.85
C VAL A 91 22.29 10.71 6.36
N LEU A 92 23.28 10.77 5.47
CA LEU A 92 24.67 10.74 5.89
C LEU A 92 25.02 12.06 6.60
N HIS A 93 25.58 11.97 7.81
CA HIS A 93 26.01 13.14 8.57
C HIS A 93 27.48 13.47 8.33
N GLY A 94 28.33 12.46 8.14
CA GLY A 94 29.76 12.65 7.91
C GLY A 94 30.58 11.42 8.30
N LEU A 95 31.88 11.47 8.00
CA LEU A 95 32.89 10.50 8.40
C LEU A 95 33.84 11.15 9.40
N ASP A 96 33.82 10.67 10.65
CA ASP A 96 34.73 11.12 11.70
C ASP A 96 35.78 10.03 11.94
N GLY A 97 36.97 10.18 11.35
CA GLY A 97 38.03 9.18 11.45
C GLY A 97 37.70 7.89 10.72
N ASP A 98 37.44 6.80 11.45
CA ASP A 98 37.08 5.47 10.92
C ASP A 98 35.60 5.10 11.14
N GLU A 99 34.79 6.04 11.67
CA GLU A 99 33.37 5.83 11.98
C GLU A 99 32.49 6.76 11.14
N ILE A 100 31.56 6.14 10.39
CA ILE A 100 30.61 6.91 9.58
C ILE A 100 29.26 7.02 10.27
N THR A 101 28.74 8.26 10.36
CA THR A 101 27.49 8.51 11.07
C THR A 101 26.32 8.63 10.11
N VAL A 102 25.34 7.74 10.22
CA VAL A 102 24.09 7.77 9.47
C VAL A 102 22.94 8.19 10.38
N MET A 103 22.26 9.27 10.02
CA MET A 103 21.17 9.84 10.79
C MET A 103 19.82 9.30 10.33
N MET A 104 19.04 8.81 11.28
CA MET A 104 17.65 8.39 11.12
C MET A 104 16.71 9.41 11.77
N PRO A 105 15.49 9.58 11.22
CA PRO A 105 14.55 10.58 11.72
C PRO A 105 13.89 10.19 13.04
N THR A 106 13.84 8.90 13.39
CA THR A 106 13.25 8.42 14.64
C THR A 106 14.14 7.37 15.33
N ARG A 107 14.04 7.27 16.67
CA ARG A 107 14.78 6.27 17.48
C ARG A 107 14.42 4.85 17.06
N PHE A 108 13.17 4.66 16.70
CA PHE A 108 12.67 3.41 16.15
C PHE A 108 13.38 3.00 14.85
N LEU A 109 13.47 3.91 13.87
CA LEU A 109 14.15 3.62 12.60
C LEU A 109 15.64 3.36 12.80
N ARG A 110 16.30 4.11 13.70
CA ARG A 110 17.69 3.85 14.09
C ARG A 110 17.87 2.43 14.63
N ASP A 111 17.09 2.07 15.64
CA ASP A 111 17.26 0.79 16.34
C ASP A 111 16.94 -0.40 15.43
N TRP A 112 15.94 -0.25 14.57
CA TRP A 112 15.54 -1.28 13.60
C TRP A 112 16.56 -1.42 12.46
N VAL A 113 16.98 -0.32 11.83
CA VAL A 113 17.99 -0.37 10.76
C VAL A 113 19.33 -0.85 11.31
N ASN A 114 19.72 -0.45 12.51
CA ASN A 114 20.97 -0.91 13.13
C ASN A 114 20.93 -2.42 13.41
N LYS A 115 19.79 -2.95 13.83
CA LYS A 115 19.62 -4.37 14.12
C LYS A 115 19.58 -5.23 12.84
N GLU A 116 18.78 -4.83 11.85
CA GLU A 116 18.51 -5.67 10.68
C GLU A 116 19.52 -5.43 9.55
N TYR A 117 19.98 -4.19 9.35
CA TYR A 117 20.88 -3.82 8.25
C TYR A 117 22.20 -3.19 8.71
N GLY A 118 22.48 -3.10 10.00
CA GLY A 118 23.73 -2.49 10.51
C GLY A 118 24.98 -3.23 10.01
N ALA A 119 24.94 -4.57 9.97
CA ALA A 119 26.02 -5.39 9.43
C ALA A 119 26.19 -5.21 7.91
N LEU A 120 25.07 -5.11 7.17
CA LEU A 120 25.06 -4.90 5.72
C LEU A 120 25.53 -3.49 5.33
N LEU A 121 25.09 -2.48 6.08
CA LEU A 121 25.56 -1.10 5.93
C LEU A 121 27.06 -1.01 6.16
N THR A 122 27.57 -1.70 7.18
CA THR A 122 29.00 -1.73 7.49
C THR A 122 29.79 -2.42 6.39
N SER A 123 29.33 -3.55 5.85
CA SER A 123 30.02 -4.25 4.77
C SER A 123 30.05 -3.44 3.46
N PHE A 124 28.95 -2.76 3.12
CA PHE A 124 28.90 -1.91 1.93
C PHE A 124 29.74 -0.64 2.07
N TRP A 125 29.80 -0.04 3.26
CA TRP A 125 30.71 1.08 3.51
C TRP A 125 32.18 0.67 3.47
N GLN A 126 32.54 -0.49 4.02
CA GLN A 126 33.91 -1.04 3.95
C GLN A 126 34.33 -1.37 2.51
N ALA A 127 33.39 -1.84 1.68
CA ALA A 127 33.66 -2.14 0.28
C ALA A 127 33.87 -0.88 -0.59
N GLU A 128 33.20 0.22 -0.28
CA GLU A 128 33.32 1.50 -1.01
C GLU A 128 34.44 2.39 -0.46
N ASN A 129 34.72 2.34 0.84
CA ASN A 129 35.75 3.15 1.47
C ASN A 129 36.52 2.33 2.54
N PRO A 130 37.78 1.94 2.27
CA PRO A 130 38.58 1.10 3.19
C PRO A 130 38.98 1.82 4.49
N VAL A 131 38.74 3.13 4.60
CA VAL A 131 38.96 3.91 5.83
C VAL A 131 37.83 3.68 6.84
N VAL A 132 36.62 3.37 6.38
CA VAL A 132 35.44 3.17 7.24
C VAL A 132 35.49 1.78 7.86
N ARG A 133 35.61 1.71 9.18
CA ARG A 133 35.59 0.44 9.92
C ARG A 133 34.26 0.17 10.59
N ARG A 134 33.53 1.22 10.97
CA ARG A 134 32.26 1.12 11.71
C ARG A 134 31.23 2.11 11.20
N VAL A 135 29.96 1.70 11.22
CA VAL A 135 28.82 2.57 10.91
C VAL A 135 28.04 2.81 12.19
N ASP A 136 27.93 4.06 12.61
CA ASP A 136 27.10 4.46 13.74
C ASP A 136 25.80 5.06 13.24
N ILE A 137 24.68 4.43 13.61
CA ILE A 137 23.36 4.92 13.24
C ILE A 137 22.84 5.74 14.41
N ARG A 138 22.62 7.03 14.20
CA ARG A 138 22.16 7.97 15.22
C ARG A 138 20.79 8.53 14.89
N THR A 139 20.13 9.07 15.90
CA THR A 139 18.86 9.78 15.72
C THR A 139 19.09 11.26 15.68
N ARG A 140 18.41 11.95 14.76
CA ARG A 140 18.39 13.41 14.76
C ARG A 140 17.81 13.91 16.09
N PRO A 141 18.51 14.80 16.83
CA PRO A 141 17.96 15.38 18.05
C PRO A 141 16.74 16.26 17.72
N ALA A 142 15.67 16.11 18.50
CA ALA A 142 14.45 16.91 18.39
C ALA A 142 14.78 18.37 18.76
N GLY A 143 14.90 19.23 17.76
CA GLY A 143 15.32 20.63 17.93
C GLY A 143 16.07 21.21 16.74
N ALA A 144 16.60 20.38 15.83
CA ALA A 144 17.08 20.85 14.53
C ALA A 144 15.88 20.97 13.58
N ALA A 145 15.58 22.20 13.17
CA ALA A 145 14.55 22.51 12.19
C ALA A 145 14.65 21.58 10.97
N ASN A 146 13.49 21.13 10.47
CA ASN A 146 13.41 20.51 9.15
C ASN A 146 14.10 21.43 8.13
N PRO A 147 15.05 20.93 7.31
CA PRO A 147 15.06 21.39 5.93
C PRO A 147 13.72 20.92 5.35
N ALA A 148 12.83 21.86 5.10
CA ALA A 148 11.66 21.62 4.26
C ALA A 148 12.14 21.04 2.91
N PRO A 149 11.32 20.23 2.23
CA PRO A 149 11.68 19.69 0.93
C PRO A 149 11.88 20.85 -0.06
N ASP A 150 13.10 20.98 -0.56
CA ASP A 150 13.47 21.98 -1.56
C ASP A 150 12.93 21.54 -2.93
N LEU A 151 11.80 22.12 -3.30
CA LEU A 151 11.40 22.35 -4.67
C LEU A 151 10.94 23.82 -4.76
N ALA A 152 11.87 24.77 -4.85
CA ALA A 152 11.68 26.00 -5.62
C ALA A 152 12.97 26.84 -5.73
N GLU A 153 13.47 26.99 -6.97
CA GLU A 153 14.34 28.09 -7.36
C GLU A 153 13.62 29.47 -7.27
N PRO A 154 14.39 30.60 -7.25
CA PRO A 154 14.13 31.71 -6.35
C PRO A 154 13.54 32.96 -7.01
N LEU A 155 12.83 33.79 -6.24
CA LEU A 155 12.82 35.26 -6.38
C LEU A 155 12.69 35.95 -5.00
N PRO A 156 13.30 37.14 -4.79
CA PRO A 156 13.73 37.60 -3.48
C PRO A 156 12.84 38.68 -2.84
N GLY A 157 12.86 38.72 -1.50
CA GLY A 157 13.09 39.97 -0.77
C GLY A 157 12.04 40.42 0.25
N GLY A 158 12.49 40.59 1.51
CA GLY A 158 11.94 41.55 2.49
C GLY A 158 11.14 40.91 3.64
N ALA A 159 11.76 40.39 4.71
CA ALA A 159 12.22 41.12 5.90
C ALA A 159 11.11 41.84 6.70
N GLY A 160 10.89 41.44 7.95
CA GLY A 160 10.22 42.31 8.93
C GLY A 160 9.55 41.68 10.16
N ALA A 161 10.35 41.37 11.18
CA ALA A 161 10.08 41.63 12.61
C ALA A 161 8.83 41.06 13.33
N GLY A 162 9.07 39.98 14.11
CA GLY A 162 8.98 39.96 15.58
C GLY A 162 7.69 40.38 16.30
N LYS A 163 7.13 39.43 17.10
CA LYS A 163 6.71 39.67 18.49
C LYS A 163 6.51 38.36 19.26
N THR A 164 7.10 38.35 20.44
CA THR A 164 7.02 37.40 21.56
C THR A 164 5.59 37.15 22.04
N ALA A 165 5.25 35.91 22.43
CA ALA A 165 4.82 35.58 23.81
C ALA A 165 4.37 34.11 23.97
N THR A 166 4.73 33.59 25.15
CA THR A 166 4.09 32.49 25.91
C THR A 166 4.24 31.05 25.40
N ALA A 167 5.22 30.38 26.01
CA ALA A 167 5.30 28.95 26.18
C ALA A 167 4.04 28.40 26.87
N ALA A 168 3.19 27.73 26.09
CA ALA A 168 2.32 26.68 26.58
C ALA A 168 3.00 25.34 26.26
N ARG A 169 3.31 24.58 27.31
CA ARG A 169 3.73 23.18 27.19
C ARG A 169 2.63 22.42 26.45
N PRO A 170 2.93 21.53 25.48
CA PRO A 170 1.93 20.56 25.06
C PRO A 170 1.76 19.58 26.23
N ASP A 171 0.56 19.58 26.80
CA ASP A 171 0.05 18.57 27.71
C ASP A 171 0.23 17.19 27.05
N ASP A 172 1.07 16.33 27.63
CA ASP A 172 1.00 14.87 27.49
C ASP A 172 -0.26 14.39 28.25
N ARG A 173 -1.44 14.78 27.76
CA ARG A 173 -2.71 14.21 28.21
C ARG A 173 -3.11 13.12 27.23
N ALA A 174 -3.32 11.95 27.81
CA ALA A 174 -4.06 10.86 27.23
C ALA A 174 -5.45 11.35 26.81
N ASP A 175 -5.60 11.72 25.53
CA ASP A 175 -6.91 11.77 24.87
C ASP A 175 -6.95 10.64 23.86
N GLY A 176 -7.77 9.62 24.17
CA GLY A 176 -8.02 8.42 23.38
C GLY A 176 -8.76 8.67 22.05
N ALA A 177 -8.63 9.86 21.46
CA ALA A 177 -9.14 10.12 20.13
C ALA A 177 -8.18 9.51 19.10
N PRO A 178 -8.64 8.62 18.22
CA PRO A 178 -7.81 8.17 17.11
C PRO A 178 -7.41 9.38 16.26
N PRO A 179 -6.28 9.34 15.53
CA PRO A 179 -5.98 10.35 14.51
C PRO A 179 -6.97 10.18 13.35
N LEU A 180 -8.20 10.63 13.55
CA LEU A 180 -9.28 10.62 12.57
C LEU A 180 -9.03 11.74 11.57
N ASP A 181 -9.21 11.45 10.28
CA ASP A 181 -9.09 12.46 9.24
C ASP A 181 -10.38 13.32 9.24
N PRO A 182 -10.29 14.64 9.47
CA PRO A 182 -11.47 15.51 9.52
C PRO A 182 -12.20 15.60 8.17
N ARG A 183 -11.59 15.11 7.09
CA ARG A 183 -12.22 15.09 5.76
C ARG A 183 -13.15 13.90 5.55
N PHE A 184 -13.12 12.90 6.43
CA PHE A 184 -13.87 11.65 6.29
C PHE A 184 -15.08 11.61 7.24
N THR A 185 -16.12 12.35 6.90
CA THR A 185 -17.39 12.42 7.64
C THR A 185 -18.55 11.85 6.81
N PHE A 186 -19.70 11.58 7.42
CA PHE A 186 -20.89 11.17 6.66
C PHE A 186 -21.34 12.22 5.65
N ASP A 187 -21.32 13.51 6.02
CA ASP A 187 -21.70 14.63 5.15
C ASP A 187 -20.84 14.75 3.89
N THR A 188 -19.60 14.27 3.96
CA THR A 188 -18.64 14.34 2.87
C THR A 188 -18.57 13.05 2.05
N PHE A 189 -19.33 12.03 2.44
CA PHE A 189 -19.43 10.77 1.73
C PHE A 189 -20.54 10.83 0.68
N VAL A 190 -20.18 10.69 -0.59
CA VAL A 190 -21.16 10.69 -1.69
C VAL A 190 -21.78 9.29 -1.82
N VAL A 191 -23.09 9.23 -1.62
CA VAL A 191 -23.86 7.97 -1.69
C VAL A 191 -24.36 7.74 -3.10
N GLY A 192 -24.24 6.50 -3.56
CA GLY A 192 -24.87 5.98 -4.77
C GLY A 192 -25.12 4.48 -4.65
N LYS A 193 -25.85 3.92 -5.61
CA LYS A 193 -26.25 2.51 -5.60
C LYS A 193 -25.13 1.50 -5.23
N PRO A 194 -23.86 1.66 -5.69
CA PRO A 194 -22.76 0.74 -5.34
C PRO A 194 -22.33 0.74 -3.86
N ASN A 195 -22.59 1.82 -3.12
CA ASN A 195 -22.12 1.99 -1.73
C ASN A 195 -23.26 2.29 -0.74
N GLU A 196 -24.50 2.34 -1.23
CA GLU A 196 -25.71 2.67 -0.46
C GLU A 196 -25.93 1.72 0.72
N PHE A 197 -25.77 0.42 0.50
CA PHE A 197 -25.95 -0.58 1.56
C PHE A 197 -24.91 -0.43 2.67
N ALA A 198 -23.62 -0.36 2.32
CA ALA A 198 -22.55 -0.12 3.28
C ALA A 198 -22.70 1.19 4.05
N TYR A 199 -23.13 2.26 3.37
CA TYR A 199 -23.44 3.54 4.00
C TYR A 199 -24.59 3.42 5.00
N ALA A 200 -25.69 2.73 4.64
CA ALA A 200 -26.82 2.51 5.53
C ALA A 200 -26.43 1.68 6.77
N CYS A 201 -25.62 0.63 6.59
CA CYS A 201 -25.07 -0.15 7.71
C CYS A 201 -24.17 0.70 8.61
N ALA A 202 -23.29 1.52 8.02
CA ALA A 202 -22.42 2.44 8.75
C ALA A 202 -23.22 3.45 9.58
N ARG A 203 -24.24 4.09 8.98
CA ARG A 203 -25.17 4.99 9.69
C ARG A 203 -25.87 4.25 10.83
N ARG A 204 -26.38 3.04 10.59
CA ARG A 204 -27.08 2.27 11.63
C ARG A 204 -26.21 1.95 12.84
N VAL A 205 -24.93 1.62 12.62
CA VAL A 205 -23.96 1.38 13.70
C VAL A 205 -23.57 2.69 14.40
N ALA A 206 -23.41 3.77 13.63
CA ALA A 206 -23.17 5.10 14.18
C ALA A 206 -24.34 5.61 15.03
N ASP A 207 -25.58 5.21 14.73
CA ASP A 207 -26.79 5.55 15.49
C ASP A 207 -26.83 4.89 16.88
N GLY A 208 -26.03 3.84 17.11
CA GLY A 208 -25.88 3.14 18.38
C GLY A 208 -26.00 1.62 18.24
N PRO A 209 -25.79 0.86 19.34
CA PRO A 209 -25.78 -0.59 19.30
C PRO A 209 -27.04 -1.18 18.66
N ALA A 210 -26.86 -2.18 17.81
CA ALA A 210 -27.93 -2.86 17.09
C ALA A 210 -27.74 -4.38 17.11
N PRO A 211 -28.75 -5.17 17.52
CA PRO A 211 -28.69 -6.62 17.38
C PRO A 211 -28.39 -7.02 15.94
N GLY A 212 -27.43 -7.92 15.75
CA GLY A 212 -27.02 -8.41 14.42
C GLY A 212 -26.03 -7.52 13.65
N PHE A 213 -25.64 -6.35 14.17
CA PHE A 213 -24.63 -5.48 13.56
C PHE A 213 -23.26 -5.52 14.27
N ASN A 214 -23.05 -6.51 15.14
CA ASN A 214 -21.78 -6.70 15.84
C ASN A 214 -21.20 -8.09 15.51
N PRO A 215 -20.04 -8.17 14.85
CA PRO A 215 -19.27 -7.05 14.28
C PRO A 215 -19.96 -6.44 13.05
N LEU A 216 -19.59 -5.20 12.70
CA LEU A 216 -19.80 -4.67 11.35
C LEU A 216 -18.54 -4.95 10.53
N PHE A 217 -18.68 -5.66 9.42
CA PHE A 217 -17.61 -6.01 8.51
C PHE A 217 -17.80 -5.32 7.16
N LEU A 218 -16.94 -4.34 6.85
CA LEU A 218 -16.93 -3.61 5.59
C LEU A 218 -15.90 -4.20 4.64
N TYR A 219 -16.29 -4.60 3.43
CA TYR A 219 -15.31 -5.12 2.47
C TYR A 219 -15.51 -4.61 1.05
N GLY A 220 -14.46 -4.73 0.24
CA GLY A 220 -14.45 -4.27 -1.14
C GLY A 220 -13.05 -3.89 -1.59
N GLY A 221 -12.89 -3.60 -2.88
CA GLY A 221 -11.62 -3.19 -3.47
C GLY A 221 -10.96 -1.96 -2.83
N VAL A 222 -9.73 -1.68 -3.25
CA VAL A 222 -8.96 -0.53 -2.77
C VAL A 222 -9.63 0.77 -3.18
N GLY A 223 -9.66 1.75 -2.26
CA GLY A 223 -10.11 3.11 -2.57
C GLY A 223 -11.60 3.22 -2.91
N LEU A 224 -12.46 2.35 -2.37
CA LEU A 224 -13.92 2.43 -2.56
C LEU A 224 -14.66 3.17 -1.42
N GLY A 225 -13.95 3.59 -0.37
CA GLY A 225 -14.54 4.37 0.73
C GLY A 225 -14.68 3.65 2.07
N LYS A 226 -14.14 2.43 2.23
CA LYS A 226 -14.16 1.69 3.52
C LYS A 226 -13.60 2.51 4.69
N THR A 227 -12.37 3.00 4.55
CA THR A 227 -11.73 3.87 5.56
C THR A 227 -12.52 5.15 5.81
N HIS A 228 -13.13 5.74 4.77
CA HIS A 228 -13.97 6.93 4.93
C HIS A 228 -15.18 6.60 5.81
N LEU A 229 -15.90 5.51 5.53
CA LEU A 229 -17.04 5.08 6.35
C LEU A 229 -16.62 4.79 7.79
N MET A 230 -15.49 4.13 8.03
CA MET A 230 -15.00 3.88 9.40
C MET A 230 -14.72 5.18 10.16
N HIS A 231 -14.06 6.15 9.52
CA HIS A 231 -13.81 7.47 10.12
C HIS A 231 -15.11 8.23 10.36
N ALA A 232 -16.07 8.15 9.43
CA ALA A 232 -17.36 8.79 9.57
C ALA A 232 -18.15 8.25 10.77
N ILE A 233 -18.12 6.92 10.99
CA ILE A 233 -18.70 6.30 12.19
C ILE A 233 -17.99 6.82 13.45
N ALA A 234 -16.65 6.87 13.45
CA ALA A 234 -15.88 7.34 14.60
C ALA A 234 -16.17 8.81 14.95
N TRP A 235 -16.29 9.68 13.95
CA TRP A 235 -16.66 11.08 14.13
C TRP A 235 -18.08 11.26 14.67
N GLU A 236 -19.04 10.46 14.18
CA GLU A 236 -20.42 10.53 14.69
C GLU A 236 -20.49 10.07 16.15
N LEU A 237 -19.78 8.99 16.49
CA LEU A 237 -19.75 8.45 17.85
C LEU A 237 -19.04 9.40 18.84
N SER A 238 -17.97 10.07 18.43
CA SER A 238 -17.24 11.01 19.29
C SER A 238 -17.98 12.33 19.54
N GLN A 239 -18.95 12.68 18.69
CA GLN A 239 -19.80 13.86 18.86
C GLN A 239 -21.03 13.62 19.75
N ARG A 240 -21.24 12.38 20.22
CA ARG A 240 -22.36 12.05 21.11
C ARG A 240 -22.14 12.61 22.50
N ALA A 241 -23.25 12.94 23.18
CA ALA A 241 -23.24 13.41 24.55
C ALA A 241 -22.80 12.32 25.55
N ASP A 242 -23.01 11.06 25.20
CA ASP A 242 -22.46 9.93 25.94
C ASP A 242 -20.97 9.81 25.55
N GLU A 243 -20.05 9.92 26.51
CA GLU A 243 -18.60 9.72 26.28
C GLU A 243 -18.33 8.27 25.83
N VAL A 244 -18.44 8.01 24.53
CA VAL A 244 -18.13 6.72 23.92
C VAL A 244 -16.63 6.65 23.61
N THR A 245 -15.94 5.68 24.19
CA THR A 245 -14.51 5.47 23.93
C THR A 245 -14.29 4.66 22.64
N VAL A 246 -13.61 5.27 21.67
CA VAL A 246 -13.37 4.67 20.34
C VAL A 246 -11.88 4.45 20.11
N ALA A 247 -11.48 3.20 19.85
CA ALA A 247 -10.13 2.89 19.37
C ALA A 247 -10.14 2.53 17.89
N TYR A 248 -9.52 3.37 17.06
CA TYR A 248 -9.29 3.12 15.64
C TYR A 248 -7.80 2.89 15.33
N MET A 249 -7.52 1.82 14.59
CA MET A 249 -6.18 1.48 14.10
C MET A 249 -6.23 0.61 12.84
N SER A 250 -5.14 0.59 12.07
CA SER A 250 -4.95 -0.45 11.06
C SER A 250 -4.55 -1.78 11.71
N ALA A 251 -4.80 -2.89 11.01
CA ALA A 251 -4.33 -4.22 11.41
C ALA A 251 -2.80 -4.29 11.54
N GLU A 252 -2.06 -3.57 10.69
CA GLU A 252 -0.60 -3.43 10.81
C GLU A 252 -0.21 -2.73 12.12
N LYS A 253 -0.90 -1.64 12.48
CA LYS A 253 -0.67 -0.95 13.77
C LYS A 253 -1.01 -1.85 14.96
N PHE A 254 -2.10 -2.61 14.89
CA PHE A 254 -2.43 -3.62 15.91
C PHE A 254 -1.28 -4.62 16.08
N MET A 255 -0.78 -5.19 14.98
CA MET A 255 0.35 -6.11 14.97
C MET A 255 1.61 -5.49 15.59
N HIS A 256 1.97 -4.29 15.16
CA HIS A 256 3.15 -3.58 15.67
C HIS A 256 3.05 -3.32 17.17
N ARG A 257 1.87 -2.91 17.65
CA ARG A 257 1.62 -2.69 19.08
C ARG A 257 1.72 -4.00 19.87
N PHE A 258 1.13 -5.08 19.36
CA PHE A 258 1.19 -6.39 20.01
C PHE A 258 2.63 -6.93 20.11
N VAL A 259 3.38 -6.89 19.00
CA VAL A 259 4.80 -7.31 19.00
C VAL A 259 5.64 -6.45 19.94
N SER A 260 5.37 -5.15 20.02
CA SER A 260 6.05 -4.25 20.95
C SER A 260 5.73 -4.58 22.42
N ALA A 261 4.47 -4.89 22.72
CA ALA A 261 4.03 -5.29 24.05
C ALA A 261 4.66 -6.63 24.48
N LEU A 262 4.76 -7.61 23.57
CA LEU A 262 5.47 -8.87 23.82
C LEU A 262 6.94 -8.63 24.17
N ARG A 263 7.65 -7.81 23.38
CA ARG A 263 9.07 -7.47 23.62
C ARG A 263 9.29 -6.78 24.97
N ARG A 264 8.33 -5.96 25.40
CA ARG A 264 8.37 -5.20 26.66
C ARG A 264 7.72 -5.92 27.84
N GLN A 265 7.24 -7.15 27.66
CA GLN A 265 6.49 -7.92 28.67
C GLN A 265 5.26 -7.15 29.24
N SER A 266 4.65 -6.28 28.43
CA SER A 266 3.49 -5.42 28.79
C SER A 266 2.20 -5.87 28.09
N THR A 267 2.09 -7.16 27.75
CA THR A 267 0.94 -7.71 27.02
C THR A 267 -0.38 -7.53 27.77
N ILE A 268 -0.34 -7.52 29.10
CA ILE A 268 -1.53 -7.29 29.95
C ILE A 268 -2.05 -5.86 29.79
N GLU A 269 -1.16 -4.87 29.81
CA GLU A 269 -1.51 -3.45 29.63
C GLU A 269 -2.13 -3.22 28.25
N PHE A 270 -1.51 -3.78 27.20
CA PHE A 270 -2.06 -3.74 25.85
C PHE A 270 -3.47 -4.32 25.75
N LYS A 271 -3.72 -5.48 26.39
CA LYS A 271 -5.06 -6.11 26.42
C LYS A 271 -6.06 -5.24 27.15
N ASN A 272 -5.68 -4.66 28.29
CA ASN A 272 -6.56 -3.82 29.09
C ASN A 272 -6.95 -2.55 28.33
N GLU A 273 -5.99 -1.91 27.66
CA GLU A 273 -6.26 -0.73 26.84
C GLU A 273 -7.28 -1.05 25.74
N LEU A 274 -7.05 -2.11 24.95
CA LEU A 274 -7.96 -2.47 23.85
C LEU A 274 -9.30 -3.03 24.31
N ARG A 275 -9.39 -3.63 25.49
CA ARG A 275 -10.64 -4.20 26.03
C ARG A 275 -11.46 -3.19 26.83
N SER A 276 -10.86 -2.05 27.19
CA SER A 276 -11.54 -0.97 27.93
C SER A 276 -12.45 -0.11 27.06
N VAL A 277 -12.31 -0.20 25.73
CA VAL A 277 -13.04 0.66 24.79
C VAL A 277 -14.48 0.21 24.57
N ASP A 278 -15.34 1.15 24.22
CA ASP A 278 -16.72 0.87 23.82
C ASP A 278 -16.82 0.41 22.36
N VAL A 279 -15.93 0.93 21.52
CA VAL A 279 -15.86 0.59 20.09
C VAL A 279 -14.42 0.33 19.65
N LEU A 280 -14.17 -0.87 19.12
CA LEU A 280 -12.92 -1.22 18.46
C LEU A 280 -13.09 -1.20 16.94
N MET A 281 -12.28 -0.41 16.25
CA MET A 281 -12.25 -0.30 14.81
C MET A 281 -10.89 -0.76 14.25
N VAL A 282 -10.89 -1.78 13.39
CA VAL A 282 -9.68 -2.31 12.75
C VAL A 282 -9.78 -2.21 11.22
N ASP A 283 -8.93 -1.38 10.63
CA ASP A 283 -8.86 -1.16 9.18
C ASP A 283 -7.87 -2.15 8.52
N ASP A 284 -8.18 -2.59 7.30
CA ASP A 284 -7.35 -3.46 6.45
C ASP A 284 -6.92 -4.79 7.13
N LEU A 285 -7.89 -5.59 7.60
CA LEU A 285 -7.64 -6.88 8.29
C LEU A 285 -6.76 -7.86 7.49
N GLN A 286 -6.73 -7.75 6.16
CA GLN A 286 -5.89 -8.59 5.30
C GLN A 286 -4.40 -8.55 5.66
N PHE A 287 -3.91 -7.51 6.35
CA PHE A 287 -2.53 -7.45 6.84
C PHE A 287 -2.21 -8.44 7.97
N LEU A 288 -3.20 -9.10 8.57
CA LEU A 288 -2.97 -10.17 9.55
C LEU A 288 -2.73 -11.54 8.90
N ILE A 289 -2.92 -11.68 7.59
CA ILE A 289 -2.74 -12.96 6.87
C ILE A 289 -1.31 -13.48 7.06
N GLY A 290 -1.17 -14.74 7.47
CA GLY A 290 0.12 -15.39 7.75
C GLY A 290 0.82 -14.90 9.03
N LYS A 291 0.10 -14.24 9.94
CA LYS A 291 0.60 -13.75 11.24
C LYS A 291 -0.13 -14.43 12.40
N ASP A 292 0.01 -15.75 12.49
CA ASP A 292 -0.77 -16.63 13.38
C ASP A 292 -0.86 -16.13 14.83
N GLY A 293 0.27 -15.79 15.46
CA GLY A 293 0.26 -15.28 16.84
C GLY A 293 -0.48 -13.94 17.02
N THR A 294 -0.53 -13.10 15.98
CA THR A 294 -1.31 -11.84 16.01
C THR A 294 -2.79 -12.11 15.73
N GLN A 295 -3.11 -13.06 14.85
CA GLN A 295 -4.49 -13.49 14.61
C GLN A 295 -5.12 -14.08 15.88
N GLU A 296 -4.37 -14.90 16.61
CA GLU A 296 -4.80 -15.48 17.87
C GLU A 296 -5.10 -14.40 18.92
N GLU A 297 -4.22 -13.41 19.09
CA GLU A 297 -4.49 -12.31 20.03
C GLU A 297 -5.69 -11.47 19.60
N PHE A 298 -5.82 -11.20 18.30
CA PHE A 298 -6.99 -10.50 17.77
C PHE A 298 -8.27 -11.28 18.05
N PHE A 299 -8.28 -12.60 17.84
CA PHE A 299 -9.42 -13.46 18.15
C PHE A 299 -9.80 -13.41 19.64
N HIS A 300 -8.83 -13.43 20.56
CA HIS A 300 -9.10 -13.31 21.98
C HIS A 300 -9.64 -11.93 22.38
N THR A 301 -9.10 -10.87 21.79
CA THR A 301 -9.57 -9.50 21.99
C THR A 301 -10.99 -9.32 21.45
N PHE A 302 -11.26 -9.88 20.27
CA PHE A 302 -12.57 -9.89 19.64
C PHE A 302 -13.63 -10.53 20.54
N ASN A 303 -13.40 -11.76 21.03
CA ASN A 303 -14.39 -12.44 21.87
C ASN A 303 -14.62 -11.69 23.19
N ALA A 304 -13.55 -11.20 23.84
CA ALA A 304 -13.68 -10.44 25.08
C ALA A 304 -14.56 -9.18 24.92
N LEU A 305 -14.43 -8.47 23.80
CA LEU A 305 -15.24 -7.30 23.48
C LEU A 305 -16.68 -7.67 23.15
N VAL A 306 -16.90 -8.71 22.34
CA VAL A 306 -18.25 -9.21 22.00
C VAL A 306 -19.01 -9.66 23.25
N ASP A 307 -18.37 -10.45 24.11
CA ASP A 307 -18.96 -10.96 25.36
C ASP A 307 -19.31 -9.82 26.34
N SER A 308 -18.58 -8.71 26.25
CA SER A 308 -18.81 -7.48 27.03
C SER A 308 -19.80 -6.51 26.36
N GLY A 309 -20.42 -6.90 25.24
CA GLY A 309 -21.38 -6.07 24.50
C GLY A 309 -20.77 -4.86 23.79
N LYS A 310 -19.43 -4.81 23.63
CA LYS A 310 -18.73 -3.72 22.95
C LYS A 310 -18.81 -3.86 21.43
N GLN A 311 -18.86 -2.74 20.71
CA GLN A 311 -18.99 -2.76 19.26
C GLN A 311 -17.64 -3.03 18.59
N ILE A 312 -17.65 -3.89 17.58
CA ILE A 312 -16.48 -4.14 16.73
C ILE A 312 -16.80 -3.75 15.29
N ILE A 313 -15.89 -3.03 14.64
CA ILE A 313 -15.96 -2.67 13.23
C ILE A 313 -14.66 -3.07 12.57
N VAL A 314 -14.75 -3.80 11.47
CA VAL A 314 -13.59 -4.31 10.74
C VAL A 314 -13.73 -3.98 9.28
N SER A 315 -12.64 -3.62 8.62
CA SER A 315 -12.60 -3.56 7.16
C SER A 315 -11.63 -4.58 6.56
N ALA A 316 -11.89 -4.99 5.31
CA ALA A 316 -10.98 -5.81 4.52
C ALA A 316 -11.11 -5.56 3.01
N ASP A 317 -10.19 -6.11 2.23
CA ASP A 317 -10.27 -6.10 0.75
C ASP A 317 -11.25 -7.14 0.18
N LYS A 318 -11.56 -8.19 0.95
CA LYS A 318 -12.40 -9.34 0.57
C LYS A 318 -13.41 -9.71 1.66
N SER A 319 -14.41 -10.50 1.29
CA SER A 319 -15.42 -11.03 2.22
C SER A 319 -14.76 -11.93 3.28
N PRO A 320 -15.40 -12.16 4.45
CA PRO A 320 -14.88 -13.07 5.47
C PRO A 320 -14.59 -14.48 4.93
N SER A 321 -15.42 -14.99 4.01
CA SER A 321 -15.26 -16.30 3.40
C SER A 321 -14.05 -16.36 2.43
N ASP A 322 -13.77 -15.27 1.72
CA ASP A 322 -12.72 -15.17 0.70
C ASP A 322 -11.35 -14.71 1.25
N LEU A 323 -11.26 -14.42 2.55
CA LEU A 323 -10.02 -14.07 3.25
C LEU A 323 -9.16 -15.32 3.52
N SER A 324 -8.49 -15.82 2.48
CA SER A 324 -7.55 -16.94 2.58
C SER A 324 -6.38 -16.61 3.52
N GLY A 325 -6.07 -17.52 4.46
CA GLY A 325 -4.96 -17.36 5.41
C GLY A 325 -5.32 -16.62 6.70
N ILE A 326 -6.62 -16.34 6.92
CA ILE A 326 -7.20 -16.07 8.23
C ILE A 326 -7.79 -17.36 8.81
N GLU A 327 -7.56 -17.63 10.09
CA GLU A 327 -8.09 -18.80 10.80
C GLU A 327 -9.62 -18.94 10.69
N ASP A 328 -10.12 -20.16 10.47
CA ASP A 328 -11.54 -20.47 10.28
C ASP A 328 -12.46 -19.97 11.40
N ARG A 329 -11.97 -20.05 12.64
CA ARG A 329 -12.69 -19.56 13.82
C ARG A 329 -12.91 -18.05 13.77
N LEU A 330 -11.93 -17.30 13.27
CA LEU A 330 -12.03 -15.86 13.12
C LEU A 330 -12.93 -15.51 11.93
N ARG A 331 -12.82 -16.20 10.80
CA ARG A 331 -13.71 -16.03 9.63
C ARG A 331 -15.18 -16.21 10.01
N THR A 332 -15.49 -17.25 10.78
CA THR A 332 -16.85 -17.54 11.25
C THR A 332 -17.39 -16.42 12.15
N ARG A 333 -16.55 -15.87 13.03
CA ARG A 333 -16.93 -14.76 13.92
C ARG A 333 -17.13 -13.44 13.16
N LEU A 334 -16.30 -13.16 12.17
CA LEU A 334 -16.47 -11.97 11.32
C LEU A 334 -17.76 -12.04 10.50
N GLY A 335 -18.17 -13.25 10.08
CA GLY A 335 -19.39 -13.48 9.30
C GLY A 335 -20.69 -13.58 10.10
N CYS A 336 -20.65 -13.62 11.44
CA CYS A 336 -21.86 -13.76 12.27
C CYS A 336 -22.59 -12.44 12.53
N GLY A 337 -21.95 -11.31 12.24
CA GLY A 337 -22.54 -9.97 12.37
C GLY A 337 -23.08 -9.42 11.06
N MET A 338 -22.97 -8.12 10.86
CA MET A 338 -23.37 -7.46 9.62
C MET A 338 -22.20 -7.39 8.66
N VAL A 339 -22.35 -7.99 7.48
CA VAL A 339 -21.34 -7.98 6.41
C VAL A 339 -21.86 -7.10 5.28
N ALA A 340 -21.17 -6.01 4.98
CA ALA A 340 -21.56 -5.07 3.94
C ALA A 340 -20.44 -4.85 2.93
N ASP A 341 -20.76 -5.03 1.65
CA ASP A 341 -19.88 -4.75 0.55
C ASP A 341 -19.94 -3.31 0.07
N VAL A 342 -18.79 -2.84 -0.38
CA VAL A 342 -18.63 -1.62 -1.15
C VAL A 342 -18.21 -2.00 -2.55
N HIS A 343 -19.12 -1.81 -3.51
CA HIS A 343 -18.87 -2.17 -4.90
C HIS A 343 -18.07 -1.12 -5.66
N ALA A 344 -17.56 -1.52 -6.82
CA ALA A 344 -16.92 -0.61 -7.76
C ALA A 344 -17.88 0.53 -8.14
N THR A 345 -17.35 1.76 -8.20
CA THR A 345 -18.15 2.95 -8.51
C THR A 345 -18.75 2.88 -9.91
N THR A 346 -19.97 3.37 -10.09
CA THR A 346 -20.54 3.63 -11.41
C THR A 346 -20.06 4.97 -11.97
N TYR A 347 -20.29 5.21 -13.25
CA TYR A 347 -19.98 6.49 -13.88
C TYR A 347 -20.67 7.65 -13.16
N GLU A 348 -21.96 7.50 -12.84
CA GLU A 348 -22.78 8.52 -12.17
C GLU A 348 -22.23 8.84 -10.78
N LEU A 349 -21.84 7.80 -10.02
CA LEU A 349 -21.24 8.00 -8.70
C LEU A 349 -19.88 8.69 -8.79
N ARG A 350 -19.04 8.34 -9.77
CA ARG A 350 -17.75 9.02 -9.98
C ARG A 350 -17.94 10.50 -10.32
N LEU A 351 -18.90 10.82 -11.19
CA LEU A 351 -19.22 12.19 -11.55
C LEU A 351 -19.69 12.99 -10.32
N ALA A 352 -20.62 12.43 -9.54
CA ALA A 352 -21.10 13.06 -8.31
C ALA A 352 -19.97 13.28 -7.28
N ILE A 353 -19.03 12.34 -7.15
CA ILE A 353 -17.84 12.50 -6.30
C ILE A 353 -16.97 13.68 -6.79
N LEU A 354 -16.70 13.76 -8.10
CA LEU A 354 -15.91 14.86 -8.68
C LEU A 354 -16.58 16.21 -8.45
N GLU A 355 -17.89 16.32 -8.68
CA GLU A 355 -18.67 17.54 -8.48
C GLU A 355 -18.62 17.99 -7.01
N ALA A 356 -18.86 17.08 -6.07
CA ALA A 356 -18.82 17.36 -4.65
C ALA A 356 -17.41 17.84 -4.21
N LYS A 357 -16.35 17.24 -4.75
CA LYS A 357 -14.96 17.59 -4.42
C LYS A 357 -14.54 18.93 -5.06
N ALA A 358 -14.89 19.17 -6.32
CA ALA A 358 -14.60 20.42 -7.02
C ALA A 358 -15.31 21.61 -6.37
N SER A 359 -16.59 21.44 -6.01
CA SER A 359 -17.38 22.45 -5.29
C SER A 359 -16.74 22.83 -3.96
N ARG A 360 -16.31 21.84 -3.17
CA ARG A 360 -15.61 22.08 -1.89
C ARG A 360 -14.25 22.75 -2.05
N ALA A 361 -13.55 22.50 -3.15
CA ALA A 361 -12.27 23.15 -3.43
C ALA A 361 -12.43 24.61 -3.90
N GLY A 362 -13.64 25.04 -4.25
CA GLY A 362 -13.92 26.39 -4.73
C GLY A 362 -13.38 26.69 -6.13
N VAL A 363 -13.02 25.65 -6.91
CA VAL A 363 -12.44 25.81 -8.25
C VAL A 363 -13.46 25.43 -9.31
N PRO A 364 -13.73 26.31 -10.29
CA PRO A 364 -14.62 25.98 -11.39
C PRO A 364 -13.94 24.98 -12.32
N VAL A 365 -14.37 23.72 -12.23
CA VAL A 365 -13.96 22.66 -13.15
C VAL A 365 -15.07 22.47 -14.18
N PRO A 366 -14.78 22.59 -15.50
CA PRO A 366 -15.81 22.40 -16.51
C PRO A 366 -16.39 20.98 -16.49
N GLY A 367 -17.71 20.85 -16.71
CA GLY A 367 -18.42 19.57 -16.74
C GLY A 367 -17.77 18.53 -17.65
N ARG A 368 -17.36 18.94 -18.85
CA ARG A 368 -16.64 18.07 -19.81
C ARG A 368 -15.36 17.47 -19.25
N VAL A 369 -14.63 18.20 -18.39
CA VAL A 369 -13.42 17.68 -17.73
C VAL A 369 -13.81 16.65 -16.67
N MET A 370 -14.87 16.89 -15.90
CA MET A 370 -15.37 15.93 -14.92
C MET A 370 -15.88 14.64 -15.58
N GLU A 371 -16.65 14.77 -16.66
CA GLU A 371 -17.10 13.65 -17.50
C GLU A 371 -15.90 12.86 -18.04
N PHE A 372 -14.88 13.55 -18.56
CA PHE A 372 -13.65 12.93 -19.06
C PHE A 372 -12.92 12.13 -17.97
N LEU A 373 -12.74 12.69 -16.77
CA LEU A 373 -12.11 11.98 -15.65
C LEU A 373 -12.95 10.78 -15.20
N ALA A 374 -14.27 10.93 -15.07
CA ALA A 374 -15.17 9.85 -14.68
C ALA A 374 -15.24 8.72 -15.71
N GLN A 375 -15.02 9.01 -17.00
CA GLN A 375 -14.93 7.99 -18.06
C GLN A 375 -13.58 7.28 -18.04
N LYS A 376 -12.47 8.02 -17.89
CA LYS A 376 -11.12 7.46 -18.02
C LYS A 376 -10.61 6.78 -16.76
N ILE A 377 -10.96 7.25 -15.57
CA ILE A 377 -10.43 6.76 -14.30
C ILE A 377 -11.51 5.93 -13.60
N THR A 378 -11.45 4.61 -13.78
CA THR A 378 -12.53 3.70 -13.35
C THR A 378 -12.15 2.75 -12.22
N ALA A 379 -10.86 2.58 -11.89
CA ALA A 379 -10.45 1.51 -10.96
C ALA A 379 -10.72 1.84 -9.48
N ASN A 380 -10.43 3.06 -9.01
CA ASN A 380 -10.68 3.44 -7.62
C ASN A 380 -10.88 4.95 -7.44
N VAL A 381 -11.59 5.33 -6.38
CA VAL A 381 -11.94 6.73 -6.07
C VAL A 381 -10.71 7.54 -5.67
N ARG A 382 -9.71 6.91 -5.05
CA ARG A 382 -8.48 7.61 -4.62
C ARG A 382 -7.71 8.18 -5.83
N GLU A 383 -7.61 7.44 -6.92
CA GLU A 383 -6.99 7.92 -8.15
C GLU A 383 -7.83 8.98 -8.86
N LEU A 384 -9.16 8.83 -8.85
CA LEU A 384 -10.09 9.82 -9.38
C LEU A 384 -9.94 11.18 -8.66
N GLU A 385 -9.96 11.14 -7.32
CA GLU A 385 -9.72 12.32 -6.48
C GLU A 385 -8.30 12.87 -6.66
N GLY A 386 -7.30 11.99 -6.77
CA GLY A 386 -5.91 12.38 -7.03
C GLY A 386 -5.74 13.12 -8.36
N ALA A 387 -6.42 12.68 -9.41
CA ALA A 387 -6.43 13.35 -10.71
C ALA A 387 -7.08 14.74 -10.64
N LEU A 388 -8.25 14.84 -10.00
CA LEU A 388 -8.92 16.13 -9.78
C LEU A 388 -8.04 17.09 -8.98
N ASN A 389 -7.44 16.63 -7.89
CA ASN A 389 -6.55 17.43 -7.05
C ASN A 389 -5.32 17.92 -7.82
N ARG A 390 -4.73 17.09 -8.70
CA ARG A 390 -3.61 17.50 -9.55
C ARG A 390 -4.02 18.61 -10.52
N LEU A 391 -5.20 18.53 -11.12
CA LEU A 391 -5.70 19.57 -12.02
C LEU A 391 -6.01 20.88 -11.30
N ILE A 392 -6.64 20.80 -10.13
CA ILE A 392 -6.91 21.96 -9.29
C ILE A 392 -5.60 22.62 -8.85
N ALA A 393 -4.62 21.83 -8.39
CA ALA A 393 -3.32 22.33 -8.00
C ALA A 393 -2.59 23.00 -9.18
N HIS A 394 -2.62 22.39 -10.37
CA HIS A 394 -2.04 22.98 -11.58
C HIS A 394 -2.73 24.30 -11.95
N ALA A 395 -4.05 24.36 -11.88
CA ALA A 395 -4.81 25.59 -12.14
C ALA A 395 -4.41 26.72 -11.19
N HIS A 396 -4.27 26.42 -9.90
CA HIS A 396 -3.84 27.39 -8.89
C HIS A 396 -2.37 27.83 -9.03
N LEU A 397 -1.47 26.90 -9.31
CA LEU A 397 -0.03 27.20 -9.38
C LEU A 397 0.34 28.03 -10.62
N PHE A 398 -0.33 27.79 -11.74
CA PHE A 398 -0.03 28.46 -13.01
C PHE A 398 -1.04 29.55 -13.38
N ASP A 399 -2.03 29.80 -12.53
CA ASP A 399 -3.15 30.73 -12.76
C ASP A 399 -3.81 30.52 -14.13
N ARG A 400 -4.04 29.24 -14.46
CA ARG A 400 -4.65 28.81 -15.73
C ARG A 400 -5.97 28.11 -15.46
N PRO A 401 -6.99 28.32 -16.31
CA PRO A 401 -8.25 27.60 -16.16
C PRO A 401 -8.06 26.10 -16.40
N VAL A 402 -8.87 25.29 -15.71
CA VAL A 402 -8.93 23.85 -15.97
C VAL A 402 -9.58 23.61 -17.32
N THR A 403 -8.87 22.95 -18.23
CA THR A 403 -9.32 22.62 -19.59
C THR A 403 -9.08 21.14 -19.90
N LEU A 404 -9.68 20.62 -20.98
CA LEU A 404 -9.43 19.23 -21.41
C LEU A 404 -7.98 19.06 -21.89
N GLU A 405 -7.42 20.08 -22.50
CA GLU A 405 -6.03 20.11 -22.96
C GLU A 405 -5.09 20.00 -21.76
N ALA A 406 -5.30 20.82 -20.72
CA ALA A 406 -4.54 20.74 -19.48
C ALA A 406 -4.73 19.38 -18.78
N ALA A 407 -5.93 18.80 -18.83
CA ALA A 407 -6.20 17.46 -18.28
C ALA A 407 -5.36 16.37 -18.95
N ASN A 408 -5.27 16.39 -20.28
CA ASN A 408 -4.45 15.43 -21.03
C ASN A 408 -2.95 15.62 -20.78
N GLU A 409 -2.48 16.86 -20.65
CA GLU A 409 -1.07 17.16 -20.38
C GLU A 409 -0.66 16.75 -18.96
N VAL A 410 -1.40 17.20 -17.94
CA VAL A 410 -1.06 17.02 -16.52
C VAL A 410 -1.24 15.57 -16.06
N LEU A 411 -2.21 14.85 -16.64
CA LEU A 411 -2.57 13.49 -16.23
C LEU A 411 -2.07 12.42 -17.20
N HIS A 412 -1.19 12.77 -18.14
CA HIS A 412 -0.72 11.87 -19.20
C HIS A 412 -0.20 10.53 -18.66
N ASP A 413 0.53 10.56 -17.54
CA ASP A 413 1.07 9.38 -16.87
C ASP A 413 -0.01 8.44 -16.34
N LEU A 414 -1.01 9.00 -15.66
CA LEU A 414 -2.14 8.25 -15.12
C LEU A 414 -3.03 7.74 -16.25
N LEU A 415 -3.37 8.59 -17.22
CA LEU A 415 -4.21 8.22 -18.35
C LEU A 415 -3.58 7.12 -19.21
N ARG A 416 -2.25 7.10 -19.35
CA ARG A 416 -1.54 5.98 -20.02
C ARG A 416 -1.72 4.64 -19.33
N ALA A 417 -1.87 4.61 -18.00
CA ALA A 417 -2.15 3.38 -17.27
C ALA A 417 -3.57 2.84 -17.52
N TYR A 418 -4.51 3.74 -17.88
CA TYR A 418 -5.92 3.43 -18.14
C TYR A 418 -6.29 3.32 -19.61
N ASP A 419 -5.41 3.70 -20.53
CA ASP A 419 -5.50 3.29 -21.93
C ASP A 419 -5.28 1.77 -22.01
N ARG A 420 -6.33 1.02 -21.62
CA ARG A 420 -6.48 -0.42 -21.84
C ARG A 420 -6.36 -0.63 -23.35
N LYS A 421 -5.15 -0.91 -23.80
CA LYS A 421 -4.94 -1.41 -25.15
C LYS A 421 -5.68 -2.73 -25.23
N ILE A 422 -6.72 -2.77 -26.06
CA ILE A 422 -7.41 -4.01 -26.42
C ILE A 422 -6.32 -5.03 -26.83
N THR A 423 -6.31 -6.18 -26.17
CA THR A 423 -5.33 -7.24 -26.44
C THR A 423 -5.90 -8.20 -27.48
N ILE A 424 -5.02 -8.93 -28.19
CA ILE A 424 -5.48 -9.93 -29.16
C ILE A 424 -6.23 -11.06 -28.44
N GLU A 425 -5.83 -11.38 -27.23
CA GLU A 425 -6.44 -12.39 -26.36
C GLU A 425 -7.88 -12.02 -26.00
N GLU A 426 -8.16 -10.76 -25.65
CA GLU A 426 -9.52 -10.30 -25.35
C GLU A 426 -10.40 -10.36 -26.61
N ILE A 427 -9.87 -9.96 -27.76
CA ILE A 427 -10.57 -10.08 -29.06
C ILE A 427 -10.89 -11.54 -29.36
N GLN A 428 -9.95 -12.45 -29.15
CA GLN A 428 -10.18 -13.89 -29.36
C GLN A 428 -11.29 -14.42 -28.44
N LYS A 429 -11.30 -14.02 -27.18
CA LYS A 429 -12.32 -14.41 -26.21
C LYS A 429 -13.71 -13.92 -26.63
N GLN A 430 -13.87 -12.62 -26.86
CA GLN A 430 -15.17 -12.02 -27.22
C GLN A 430 -15.72 -12.59 -28.52
N VAL A 431 -14.87 -12.74 -29.55
CA VAL A 431 -15.31 -13.32 -30.83
C VAL A 431 -15.65 -14.81 -30.67
N SER A 432 -14.94 -15.54 -29.80
CA SER A 432 -15.25 -16.96 -29.55
C SER A 432 -16.59 -17.15 -28.83
N GLU A 433 -16.89 -16.30 -27.85
CA GLU A 433 -18.16 -16.31 -27.11
C GLU A 433 -19.33 -15.96 -28.04
N HIS A 434 -19.17 -14.93 -28.86
CA HIS A 434 -20.20 -14.47 -29.81
C HIS A 434 -20.57 -15.52 -30.87
N TYR A 435 -19.57 -16.15 -31.49
CA TYR A 435 -19.82 -17.21 -32.49
C TYR A 435 -20.00 -18.61 -31.87
N ASN A 436 -20.03 -18.71 -30.54
CA ASN A 436 -20.17 -19.96 -29.79
C ASN A 436 -19.16 -21.04 -30.21
N ILE A 437 -17.89 -20.65 -30.32
CA ILE A 437 -16.75 -21.54 -30.59
C ILE A 437 -15.79 -21.55 -29.41
N ARG A 438 -14.96 -22.60 -29.29
CA ARG A 438 -13.95 -22.62 -28.21
C ARG A 438 -12.78 -21.70 -28.57
N ILE A 439 -12.23 -20.98 -27.59
CA ILE A 439 -11.03 -20.12 -27.78
C ILE A 439 -9.88 -20.90 -28.44
N SER A 440 -9.67 -22.17 -28.10
CA SER A 440 -8.64 -23.01 -28.71
C SER A 440 -8.80 -23.20 -30.22
N GLU A 441 -10.01 -23.02 -30.77
CA GLU A 441 -10.27 -23.10 -32.21
C GLU A 441 -9.77 -21.87 -32.99
N MET A 442 -9.47 -20.76 -32.30
CA MET A 442 -8.82 -19.59 -32.91
C MET A 442 -7.41 -19.91 -33.43
N SER A 443 -6.73 -20.88 -32.82
CA SER A 443 -5.42 -21.38 -33.24
C SER A 443 -5.49 -22.66 -34.07
N SER A 444 -6.69 -23.17 -34.35
CA SER A 444 -6.87 -24.42 -35.09
C SER A 444 -6.49 -24.29 -36.57
N VAL A 445 -5.97 -25.37 -37.16
CA VAL A 445 -5.71 -25.47 -38.61
C VAL A 445 -6.99 -25.72 -39.44
N ARG A 446 -8.11 -26.06 -38.78
CA ARG A 446 -9.39 -26.36 -39.45
C ARG A 446 -9.87 -25.17 -40.30
N ARG A 447 -10.34 -25.50 -41.50
CA ARG A 447 -10.82 -24.54 -42.53
C ARG A 447 -12.35 -24.51 -42.68
N ALA A 448 -13.08 -25.26 -41.86
CA ALA A 448 -14.54 -25.27 -41.86
C ALA A 448 -15.08 -23.85 -41.63
N ARG A 449 -16.11 -23.43 -42.37
CA ARG A 449 -16.60 -22.04 -42.40
C ARG A 449 -17.02 -21.53 -41.02
N ASN A 450 -17.65 -22.39 -40.21
CA ASN A 450 -18.07 -22.09 -38.83
C ASN A 450 -16.91 -21.82 -37.86
N ILE A 451 -15.67 -22.16 -38.21
CA ILE A 451 -14.48 -21.86 -37.40
C ILE A 451 -13.60 -20.81 -38.09
N ALA A 452 -13.46 -20.90 -39.42
CA ALA A 452 -12.63 -20.00 -40.20
C ALA A 452 -13.17 -18.58 -40.22
N ARG A 453 -14.50 -18.40 -40.34
CA ARG A 453 -15.13 -17.07 -40.38
C ARG A 453 -14.98 -16.30 -39.06
N PRO A 454 -15.30 -16.86 -37.88
CA PRO A 454 -15.00 -16.20 -36.60
C PRO A 454 -13.53 -15.84 -36.43
N ARG A 455 -12.61 -16.75 -36.83
CA ARG A 455 -11.16 -16.48 -36.76
C ARG A 455 -10.74 -15.31 -37.65
N GLN A 456 -11.29 -15.22 -38.86
CA GLN A 456 -11.02 -14.10 -39.78
C GLN A 456 -11.54 -12.78 -39.20
N VAL A 457 -12.74 -12.78 -38.60
CA VAL A 457 -13.30 -11.62 -37.88
C VAL A 457 -12.40 -11.19 -36.74
N ALA A 458 -11.91 -12.13 -35.92
CA ALA A 458 -10.97 -11.83 -34.84
C ALA A 458 -9.64 -11.22 -35.35
N MET A 459 -9.09 -11.72 -36.48
CA MET A 459 -7.90 -11.13 -37.12
C MET A 459 -8.16 -9.72 -37.66
N TYR A 460 -9.33 -9.50 -38.26
CA TYR A 460 -9.75 -8.18 -38.74
C TYR A 460 -9.86 -7.18 -37.58
N LEU A 461 -10.57 -7.55 -36.51
CA LEU A 461 -10.71 -6.73 -35.31
C LEU A 461 -9.35 -6.48 -34.64
N ALA A 462 -8.49 -7.49 -34.56
CA ALA A 462 -7.13 -7.33 -34.03
C ALA A 462 -6.30 -6.32 -34.84
N LYS A 463 -6.48 -6.27 -36.16
CA LYS A 463 -5.79 -5.29 -37.01
C LYS A 463 -6.34 -3.87 -36.84
N GLN A 464 -7.63 -3.74 -36.54
CA GLN A 464 -8.31 -2.44 -36.39
C GLN A 464 -8.16 -1.84 -34.99
N LEU A 465 -8.20 -2.69 -33.95
CA LEU A 465 -8.34 -2.27 -32.56
C LEU A 465 -7.03 -2.35 -31.77
N THR A 466 -5.94 -2.87 -32.36
CA THR A 466 -4.64 -3.00 -31.69
C THR A 466 -3.51 -2.40 -32.53
N THR A 467 -2.42 -2.01 -31.88
CA THR A 467 -1.21 -1.50 -32.56
C THR A 467 -0.29 -2.62 -33.08
N ARG A 468 -0.75 -3.87 -33.13
CA ARG A 468 0.06 -5.03 -33.49
C ARG A 468 0.25 -5.16 -35.00
N SER A 469 1.44 -5.60 -35.39
CA SER A 469 1.78 -5.86 -36.79
C SER A 469 1.12 -7.15 -37.30
N LEU A 470 0.95 -7.29 -38.63
CA LEU A 470 0.37 -8.50 -39.23
C LEU A 470 1.11 -9.80 -38.84
N PRO A 471 2.46 -9.83 -38.75
CA PRO A 471 3.18 -11.00 -38.25
C PRO A 471 2.87 -11.31 -36.78
N GLU A 472 2.78 -10.30 -35.90
CA GLU A 472 2.46 -10.51 -34.48
C GLU A 472 1.04 -11.04 -34.29
N ILE A 473 0.08 -10.52 -35.07
CA ILE A 473 -1.28 -11.05 -35.11
C ILE A 473 -1.25 -12.52 -35.53
N GLY A 474 -0.58 -12.84 -36.64
CA GLY A 474 -0.46 -14.22 -37.14
C GLY A 474 0.08 -15.21 -36.11
N ARG A 475 1.09 -14.81 -35.33
CA ARG A 475 1.64 -15.62 -34.21
C ARG A 475 0.58 -16.03 -33.19
N LYS A 476 -0.30 -15.09 -32.82
CA LYS A 476 -1.35 -15.32 -31.81
C LYS A 476 -2.52 -16.18 -32.30
N PHE A 477 -2.64 -16.43 -33.61
CA PHE A 477 -3.67 -17.28 -34.21
C PHE A 477 -3.10 -18.63 -34.72
N GLY A 478 -2.18 -19.22 -33.95
CA GLY A 478 -1.56 -20.51 -34.26
C GLY A 478 -0.36 -20.41 -35.21
N ASN A 479 0.52 -19.43 -35.02
CA ASN A 479 1.74 -19.24 -35.82
C ASN A 479 1.48 -19.14 -37.33
N ARG A 480 0.44 -18.40 -37.72
CA ARG A 480 0.09 -18.18 -39.12
C ARG A 480 0.93 -17.08 -39.75
N ASP A 481 1.17 -17.21 -41.05
CA ASP A 481 1.87 -16.20 -41.83
C ASP A 481 1.10 -14.89 -41.90
N HIS A 482 1.84 -13.78 -41.99
CA HIS A 482 1.28 -12.43 -42.13
C HIS A 482 0.35 -12.28 -43.35
N THR A 483 0.59 -13.03 -44.42
CA THR A 483 -0.26 -13.10 -45.61
C THR A 483 -1.64 -13.67 -45.28
N THR A 484 -1.74 -14.64 -44.37
CA THR A 484 -3.02 -15.20 -43.93
C THR A 484 -3.86 -14.14 -43.22
N VAL A 485 -3.24 -13.29 -42.39
CA VAL A 485 -3.93 -12.18 -41.72
C VAL A 485 -4.39 -11.14 -42.74
N MET A 486 -3.54 -10.82 -43.73
CA MET A 486 -3.91 -9.90 -44.82
C MET A 486 -5.12 -10.41 -45.61
N HIS A 487 -5.13 -11.69 -45.99
CA HIS A 487 -6.27 -12.31 -46.67
C HIS A 487 -7.54 -12.33 -45.80
N ALA A 488 -7.41 -12.58 -44.49
CA ALA A 488 -8.53 -12.52 -43.56
C ALA A 488 -9.14 -11.11 -43.49
N VAL A 489 -8.31 -10.08 -43.37
CA VAL A 489 -8.73 -8.67 -43.35
C VAL A 489 -9.46 -8.30 -44.65
N ALA A 490 -8.86 -8.62 -45.81
CA ALA A 490 -9.48 -8.36 -47.10
C ALA A 490 -10.82 -9.08 -47.24
N LYS A 491 -10.90 -10.35 -46.79
CA LYS A 491 -12.12 -11.14 -46.92
C LYS A 491 -13.25 -10.65 -46.03
N VAL A 492 -12.95 -10.25 -44.79
CA VAL A 492 -13.96 -9.65 -43.89
C VAL A 492 -14.46 -8.34 -44.46
N THR A 493 -13.56 -7.50 -44.99
CA THR A 493 -13.93 -6.21 -45.62
C THR A 493 -14.87 -6.42 -46.82
N GLU A 494 -14.55 -7.37 -47.69
CA GLU A 494 -15.41 -7.75 -48.83
C GLU A 494 -16.79 -8.26 -48.37
N LEU A 495 -16.83 -9.11 -47.33
CA LEU A 495 -18.08 -9.65 -46.80
C LEU A 495 -18.95 -8.58 -46.14
N MET A 496 -18.36 -7.64 -45.39
CA MET A 496 -19.10 -6.51 -44.80
C MET A 496 -19.71 -5.59 -45.88
N ALA A 497 -19.08 -5.48 -47.05
CA ALA A 497 -19.64 -4.71 -48.16
C ALA A 497 -20.77 -5.44 -48.89
N ALA A 498 -20.78 -6.78 -48.86
CA ALA A 498 -21.75 -7.61 -49.57
C ALA A 498 -22.96 -8.03 -48.72
N ASP A 499 -22.83 -8.04 -47.40
CA ASP A 499 -23.81 -8.59 -46.46
C ASP A 499 -23.98 -7.63 -45.27
N ALA A 500 -25.14 -6.95 -45.22
CA ALA A 500 -25.45 -5.94 -44.21
C ALA A 500 -25.59 -6.53 -42.80
N ASP A 501 -26.17 -7.74 -42.69
CA ASP A 501 -26.34 -8.43 -41.41
C ASP A 501 -24.96 -8.81 -40.84
N PHE A 502 -24.05 -9.26 -41.71
CA PHE A 502 -22.67 -9.54 -41.30
C PHE A 502 -21.90 -8.27 -40.91
N ALA A 503 -22.16 -7.12 -41.55
CA ALA A 503 -21.55 -5.85 -41.17
C ALA A 503 -22.00 -5.40 -39.78
N GLU A 504 -23.31 -5.48 -39.50
CA GLU A 504 -23.87 -5.15 -38.19
C GLU A 504 -23.31 -6.07 -37.08
N ASP A 505 -23.15 -7.35 -37.38
CA ASP A 505 -22.56 -8.36 -36.49
C ASP A 505 -21.11 -8.00 -36.08
N VAL A 506 -20.29 -7.59 -37.05
CA VAL A 506 -18.90 -7.17 -36.81
C VAL A 506 -18.83 -5.83 -36.08
N ASP A 507 -19.73 -4.89 -36.38
CA ASP A 507 -19.79 -3.60 -35.69
C ASP A 507 -20.26 -3.73 -34.24
N LEU A 508 -21.17 -4.66 -33.95
CA LEU A 508 -21.55 -5.01 -32.58
C LEU A 508 -20.34 -5.50 -31.78
N LEU A 509 -19.59 -6.47 -32.33
CA LEU A 509 -18.35 -6.96 -31.72
C LEU A 509 -17.34 -5.84 -31.49
N LYS A 510 -17.20 -4.92 -32.46
CA LYS A 510 -16.31 -3.77 -32.34
C LYS A 510 -16.71 -2.85 -31.18
N ARG A 511 -18.01 -2.60 -31.00
CA ARG A 511 -18.55 -1.81 -29.87
C ARG A 511 -18.28 -2.50 -28.53
N ILE A 512 -18.58 -3.80 -28.42
CA ILE A 512 -18.34 -4.57 -27.19
C ILE A 512 -16.85 -4.50 -26.78
N LEU A 513 -15.93 -4.53 -27.76
CA LEU A 513 -14.49 -4.47 -27.52
C LEU A 513 -13.94 -3.07 -27.19
N THR A 514 -14.68 -2.00 -27.49
CA THR A 514 -14.21 -0.60 -27.34
C THR A 514 -14.91 0.18 -26.21
N VAL A 515 -15.86 -0.45 -25.52
CA VAL A 515 -16.47 0.00 -24.27
C VAL A 515 -15.62 -0.49 -23.10
#